data_AF-A0A1G0KSQ7-F1
#
_entry.id   AF-A0A1G0KSQ7-F1
#
_cell.length_a   1.000
_cell.length_b   1.000
_cell.length_c   1.000
_cell.angle_alpha   90.00
_cell.angle_beta   90.00
_cell.angle_gamma   90.00
#
_symmetry.space_group_name_H-M   'P 1'
#
loop_
_entity.id
_entity.type
_entity.pdbx_description
1 polymer ?
#
loop_
_entity_poly.entity_id
_entity_poly.type
_entity_poly.pdbx_seq_one_letter_code
_entity_poly.pdbx_strand_id
1 'polypeptide(L)'
;MLTAAEARELSGPLAEEYLAVIEAKIREAAEKKEREVIFRDKPYCDWLYSPVDMTPEAKKTVEALREAGYLVDLYYRETQFVDMALRVKW
;
A
#
# COMPACT_ATOMS: atom_id res chain seq x y z
N MET A 1 -23.48 -17.93 14.34
CA MET A 1 -22.22 -18.39 13.71
C MET A 1 -21.76 -17.28 12.80
N LEU A 2 -20.52 -16.82 12.94
CA LEU A 2 -19.95 -15.83 12.02
C LEU A 2 -19.88 -16.41 10.61
N THR A 3 -20.28 -15.64 9.61
CA THR A 3 -20.09 -16.00 8.22
C THR A 3 -18.62 -15.87 7.83
N ALA A 4 -18.21 -16.55 6.75
CA ALA A 4 -16.84 -16.43 6.24
C ALA A 4 -16.50 -15.01 5.76
N ALA A 5 -17.49 -14.19 5.40
CA ALA A 5 -17.30 -12.80 5.00
C ALA A 5 -17.01 -11.92 6.22
N GLU A 6 -17.84 -12.02 7.26
CA GLU A 6 -17.66 -11.28 8.51
C GLU A 6 -16.34 -11.66 9.21
N ALA A 7 -15.95 -12.95 9.16
CA ALA A 7 -14.67 -13.39 9.70
C ALA A 7 -13.47 -12.78 8.97
N ARG A 8 -13.58 -12.57 7.65
CA ARG A 8 -12.53 -11.91 6.84
C ARG A 8 -12.43 -10.43 7.16
N GLU A 9 -13.56 -9.73 7.27
CA GLU A 9 -13.56 -8.32 7.66
C GLU A 9 -12.89 -8.11 9.03
N LEU A 10 -13.18 -8.98 10.00
CA LEU A 10 -12.54 -8.94 11.31
C LEU A 10 -11.04 -9.27 11.29
N SER A 11 -10.62 -10.17 10.40
CA SER A 11 -9.21 -10.59 10.30
C SER A 11 -8.35 -9.59 9.51
N GLY A 12 -8.98 -8.69 8.76
CA GLY A 12 -8.32 -7.76 7.87
C GLY A 12 -7.78 -8.41 6.59
N PRO A 13 -7.30 -7.60 5.63
CA PRO A 13 -6.77 -8.09 4.36
C PRO A 13 -5.43 -8.82 4.49
N LEU A 14 -5.23 -9.83 3.66
CA LEU A 14 -3.96 -10.53 3.49
C LEU A 14 -2.97 -9.72 2.61
N ALA A 15 -1.69 -10.05 2.68
CA ALA A 15 -0.67 -9.41 1.85
C ALA A 15 -0.97 -9.52 0.35
N GLU A 16 -1.50 -10.66 -0.12
CA GLU A 16 -1.87 -10.88 -1.51
C GLU A 16 -3.02 -9.99 -1.97
N GLU A 17 -3.97 -9.69 -1.07
CA GLU A 17 -5.10 -8.80 -1.37
C GLU A 17 -4.63 -7.35 -1.50
N TYR A 18 -3.70 -6.91 -0.64
CA TYR A 18 -3.06 -5.61 -0.78
C TYR A 18 -2.26 -5.51 -2.08
N LEU A 19 -1.47 -6.54 -2.41
CA LEU A 19 -0.68 -6.59 -3.64
C LEU A 19 -1.57 -6.52 -4.87
N ALA A 20 -2.70 -7.23 -4.91
CA ALA A 20 -3.62 -7.18 -6.05
C ALA A 20 -4.16 -5.76 -6.31
N VAL A 21 -4.51 -5.01 -5.25
CA VAL A 21 -4.94 -3.61 -5.37
C VAL A 21 -3.81 -2.71 -5.87
N ILE A 22 -2.61 -2.90 -5.32
CA ILE A 22 -1.43 -2.10 -5.70
C ILE A 22 -1.05 -2.37 -7.15
N GLU A 23 -1.01 -3.64 -7.58
CA GLU A 23 -0.68 -4.04 -8.94
C GLU A 23 -1.68 -3.47 -9.95
N ALA A 24 -2.98 -3.48 -9.63
CA ALA A 24 -3.99 -2.88 -10.49
C ALA A 24 -3.71 -1.38 -10.73
N LYS A 25 -3.37 -0.62 -9.68
CA LYS A 25 -3.01 0.80 -9.82
C LYS A 25 -1.69 1.01 -10.57
N ILE A 26 -0.68 0.17 -10.32
CA ILE A 26 0.60 0.23 -11.06
C ILE A 26 0.36 -0.01 -12.55
N ARG A 27 -0.47 -1.00 -12.91
CA ARG A 27 -0.82 -1.30 -14.30
C ARG A 27 -1.50 -0.12 -14.97
N GLU A 28 -2.52 0.46 -14.33
CA GLU A 28 -3.23 1.63 -14.84
C GLU A 28 -2.28 2.82 -15.07
N ALA A 29 -1.38 3.09 -14.13
CA ALA A 29 -0.39 4.15 -14.24
C ALA A 29 0.64 3.87 -15.34
N ALA A 30 1.12 2.62 -15.46
CA ALA A 30 2.06 2.21 -16.50
C ALA A 30 1.44 2.32 -17.91
N GLU A 31 0.15 1.99 -18.08
CA GLU A 31 -0.60 2.20 -19.33
C GLU A 31 -0.66 3.68 -19.73
N LYS A 32 -0.72 4.58 -18.74
CA LYS A 32 -0.65 6.04 -18.92
C LYS A 32 0.78 6.57 -19.07
N LYS A 33 1.78 5.69 -19.15
CA LYS A 33 3.22 6.01 -19.23
C LYS A 33 3.77 6.74 -18.00
N GLU A 34 3.09 6.62 -16.86
CA GLU A 34 3.60 7.09 -15.59
C GLU A 34 4.70 6.12 -15.09
N ARG A 35 5.43 6.56 -14.06
CA ARG A 35 6.55 5.81 -13.43
C ARG A 35 6.42 5.70 -11.92
N GLU A 36 5.30 6.16 -11.39
CA GLU A 36 5.02 6.08 -9.96
C GLU A 36 3.52 6.04 -9.70
N VAL A 37 3.14 5.46 -8.56
CA VAL A 37 1.82 5.58 -7.97
C VAL A 37 1.96 6.09 -6.54
N ILE A 38 1.07 6.98 -6.14
CA ILE A 38 0.99 7.55 -4.79
C ILE A 38 -0.34 7.13 -4.15
N PHE A 39 -0.27 6.31 -3.11
CA PHE A 39 -1.43 5.81 -2.36
C PHE A 39 -1.70 6.68 -1.14
N ARG A 40 -2.65 7.61 -1.27
CA ARG A 40 -3.12 8.51 -0.20
C ARG A 40 -4.26 7.94 0.65
N ASP A 41 -4.86 6.84 0.20
CA ASP A 41 -5.97 6.20 0.88
C ASP A 41 -5.48 5.31 2.04
N LYS A 42 -6.28 5.22 3.10
CA LYS A 42 -6.06 4.21 4.15
C LYS A 42 -6.32 2.80 3.59
N PRO A 43 -5.60 1.77 4.06
CA PRO A 43 -4.55 1.85 5.09
C PRO A 43 -3.16 2.21 4.54
N TYR A 44 -2.96 2.34 3.23
CA TYR A 44 -1.62 2.47 2.63
C TYR A 44 -0.86 3.73 3.07
N CYS A 45 -1.56 4.85 3.25
CA CYS A 45 -0.94 6.16 3.42
C CYS A 45 -0.06 6.30 4.67
N ASP A 46 -0.30 5.51 5.71
CA ASP A 46 0.39 5.61 7.01
C ASP A 46 1.47 4.55 7.22
N TRP A 47 1.57 3.54 6.36
CA TRP A 47 2.47 2.39 6.52
C TRP A 47 3.92 2.79 6.80
N LEU A 48 4.46 3.68 5.97
CA LEU A 48 5.87 4.07 6.08
C LEU A 48 6.09 5.30 6.98
N TYR A 49 5.01 5.93 7.46
CA TYR A 49 5.11 7.01 8.44
C TYR A 49 5.35 6.46 9.84
N SER A 50 4.61 5.41 10.21
CA SER A 50 4.80 4.68 11.47
C SER A 50 5.00 3.18 11.23
N PRO A 51 6.20 2.73 10.80
CA PRO A 51 6.45 1.32 10.50
C PRO A 51 6.24 0.37 11.69
N VAL A 52 6.27 0.90 12.92
CA VAL A 52 5.97 0.16 14.16
C VAL A 52 4.51 -0.28 14.22
N ASP A 53 3.60 0.48 13.62
CA ASP A 53 2.16 0.23 13.64
C ASP A 53 1.68 -0.58 12.43
N MET A 54 2.57 -0.85 11.46
CA MET A 54 2.23 -1.69 10.31
C MET A 54 1.87 -3.12 10.75
N THR A 55 0.76 -3.62 10.20
CA THR A 55 0.38 -5.03 10.36
C THR A 55 1.42 -5.94 9.72
N PRO A 56 1.55 -7.22 10.17
CA PRO A 56 2.43 -8.18 9.53
C PRO A 56 2.18 -8.33 8.03
N GLU A 57 0.92 -8.29 7.61
CA GLU A 57 0.54 -8.39 6.20
C GLU A 57 0.97 -7.14 5.40
N ALA A 58 0.81 -5.94 5.94
CA ALA A 58 1.33 -4.72 5.30
C ALA A 58 2.86 -4.75 5.14
N LYS A 59 3.58 -5.28 6.13
CA LYS A 59 5.05 -5.44 6.06
C LYS A 59 5.46 -6.39 4.94
N LYS A 60 4.82 -7.57 4.88
CA LYS A 60 5.01 -8.53 3.80
C LYS A 60 4.73 -7.91 2.43
N THR A 61 3.66 -7.12 2.29
CA THR A 61 3.35 -6.42 1.03
C THR A 61 4.48 -5.48 0.62
N VAL A 62 4.99 -4.64 1.53
CA VAL A 62 6.08 -3.70 1.24
C VAL A 62 7.37 -4.44 0.88
N GLU A 63 7.68 -5.53 1.59
CA GLU A 63 8.84 -6.38 1.30
C GLU A 63 8.73 -7.03 -0.08
N ALA A 64 7.59 -7.63 -0.41
CA ALA A 64 7.34 -8.24 -1.70
C ALA A 64 7.48 -7.25 -2.88
N LEU A 65 7.00 -6.01 -2.71
CA LEU A 65 7.19 -4.96 -3.72
C LEU A 65 8.68 -4.61 -3.90
N ARG A 66 9.44 -4.51 -2.81
CA ARG A 66 10.88 -4.22 -2.88
C ARG A 66 11.65 -5.38 -3.53
N GLU A 67 11.31 -6.62 -3.20
CA GLU A 67 11.90 -7.82 -3.82
C GLU A 67 11.60 -7.90 -5.32
N ALA A 68 10.42 -7.43 -5.74
CA ALA A 68 10.04 -7.32 -7.16
C ALA A 68 10.75 -6.17 -7.90
N GLY A 69 11.58 -5.37 -7.22
CA GLY A 69 12.38 -4.30 -7.82
C GLY A 69 11.75 -2.91 -7.80
N TYR A 70 10.59 -2.74 -7.16
CA TYR A 70 9.99 -1.41 -7.00
C TYR A 70 10.71 -0.59 -5.93
N LEU A 71 10.84 0.72 -6.16
CA LEU A 71 11.22 1.65 -5.10
C LEU A 71 9.98 2.01 -4.28
N VAL A 72 9.95 1.59 -3.02
CA VAL A 72 8.83 1.81 -2.10
C VAL A 72 9.27 2.71 -0.95
N ASP A 73 8.79 3.95 -0.95
CA ASP A 73 9.17 5.00 0.00
C ASP A 73 7.96 5.80 0.53
N LEU A 74 8.18 6.51 1.63
CA LEU A 74 7.20 7.46 2.16
C LEU A 74 7.22 8.72 1.30
N TYR A 75 6.10 9.03 0.66
CA TYR A 75 5.84 10.37 0.18
C TYR A 75 5.43 11.23 1.37
N TYR A 76 6.20 12.27 1.66
CA TYR A 76 5.93 13.21 2.75
C TYR A 76 6.12 14.64 2.25
N ARG A 77 5.10 15.47 2.40
CA ARG A 77 5.16 16.88 2.06
C ARG A 77 4.45 17.72 3.11
N GLU A 78 5.19 18.64 3.72
CA GLU A 78 4.61 19.64 4.62
C GLU A 78 4.02 20.77 3.78
N THR A 79 2.69 20.91 3.87
CA THR A 79 1.96 22.06 3.32
C THR A 79 1.10 22.67 4.43
N GLN A 80 -0.04 23.31 4.09
CA GLN A 80 -1.01 23.72 5.11
C GLN A 80 -1.56 22.51 5.90
N PHE A 81 -1.61 21.34 5.26
CA PHE A 81 -1.80 20.05 5.91
C PHE A 81 -0.69 19.10 5.47
N VAL A 82 -0.35 18.13 6.33
CA VAL A 82 0.64 17.10 6.00
C VAL A 82 0.06 16.18 4.92
N ASP A 83 0.71 16.10 3.75
CA ASP A 83 0.39 15.14 2.69
C ASP A 83 1.35 13.96 2.80
N MET A 84 0.79 12.80 3.17
CA MET A 84 1.53 11.56 3.35
C MET A 84 0.91 10.44 2.55
N ALA A 85 1.77 9.62 1.96
CA ALA A 85 1.36 8.47 1.19
C ALA A 85 2.45 7.41 1.09
N LEU A 86 2.02 6.18 0.81
CA LEU A 86 2.91 5.17 0.26
C LEU A 86 3.16 5.50 -1.21
N ARG A 87 4.42 5.60 -1.60
CA ARG A 87 4.81 5.80 -3.00
C ARG A 87 5.55 4.58 -3.52
N VAL A 88 5.14 4.11 -4.69
CA VAL A 88 5.73 2.98 -5.40
C VAL A 88 6.19 3.46 -6.77
N LYS A 89 7.47 3.27 -7.11
CA LYS A 89 8.06 3.66 -8.39
C LYS A 89 8.73 2.50 -9.11
N TRP A 90 8.81 2.57 -10.43
CA TRP A 90 9.50 1.62 -11.32
C TRP A 90 10.23 2.32 -12.47
#